data_AF-A0A943LIC5-F1
#
_entry.id   AF-A0A943LIC5-F1
#
_cell.length_a   1.000
_cell.length_b   1.000
_cell.length_c   1.000
_cell.angle_alpha   90.00
_cell.angle_beta   90.00
_cell.angle_gamma   90.00
#
_symmetry.space_group_name_H-M   'P 1'
#
loop_
_entity.id
_entity.type
_entity.pdbx_description
1 polymer ?
#
loop_
_entity_poly.entity_id
_entity_poly.type
_entity_poly.pdbx_seq_one_letter_code
_entity_poly.pdbx_strand_id
1 'polypeptide(L)'
;MLKGQTIDSGNNSTNVQGKEVTFVQNNMGLSYSDVKDIAMNVFKSNFYDLGEKVEELVQERAEKLLDDYLDKLKEKNPKYIKNTEDPDLRYVIYEAQKNYARRNDINIEKLLVDTLVERTIYKGDSIKELVLNEALSIIPKLTSKQIDILSLIFFVKYVRGNLPTAFIVNIMDRIRGNINIDERDNFYQHLQYTSCISISIGQVDFYSTMIGKSAEMTDVSKTKEIVDNNSKLSSIRSMWDNSQLCHASLTSVGMAIAIVNINTKLGLGLDYDIWIK
;
A
#
# COMPACT_ATOMS: atom_id res chain seq x y z
N MET A 1 -11.68 16.17 -64.17
CA MET A 1 -12.58 15.51 -63.20
C MET A 1 -11.72 14.76 -62.20
N LEU A 2 -11.67 15.20 -60.94
CA LEU A 2 -10.98 14.46 -59.87
C LEU A 2 -11.82 13.25 -59.50
N LYS A 3 -11.23 12.05 -59.57
CA LYS A 3 -11.86 10.80 -59.10
C LYS A 3 -12.16 10.95 -57.60
N GLY A 4 -13.41 10.73 -57.20
CA GLY A 4 -13.77 10.66 -55.78
C GLY A 4 -12.99 9.54 -55.10
N GLN A 5 -12.45 9.82 -53.91
CA GLN A 5 -11.85 8.81 -53.06
C GLN A 5 -12.95 8.13 -52.24
N THR A 6 -13.01 6.81 -52.29
CA THR A 6 -13.91 6.00 -51.48
C THR A 6 -13.24 5.71 -50.16
N ILE A 7 -13.90 6.01 -49.04
CA ILE A 7 -13.42 5.69 -47.69
C ILE A 7 -14.35 4.61 -47.13
N ASP A 8 -13.78 3.49 -46.70
CA ASP A 8 -14.50 2.38 -46.08
C ASP A 8 -14.34 2.46 -44.55
N SER A 9 -15.45 2.28 -43.83
CA SER A 9 -15.54 2.53 -42.38
C SER A 9 -16.07 1.33 -41.63
N GLY A 10 -15.40 0.98 -40.54
CA GLY A 10 -15.91 -0.01 -39.60
C GLY A 10 -17.06 0.53 -38.73
N ASN A 11 -17.78 -0.37 -38.07
CA ASN A 11 -18.80 0.00 -37.09
C ASN A 11 -18.20 0.89 -35.98
N ASN A 12 -18.92 1.95 -35.59
CA ASN A 12 -18.49 3.00 -34.65
C ASN A 12 -17.32 3.90 -35.11
N SER A 13 -17.11 4.10 -36.41
CA SER A 13 -16.11 5.07 -36.90
C SER A 13 -16.76 6.33 -37.50
N THR A 14 -16.01 7.44 -37.50
CA THR A 14 -16.39 8.72 -38.13
C THR A 14 -15.36 9.08 -39.17
N ASN A 15 -15.78 9.22 -40.43
CA ASN A 15 -14.90 9.67 -41.51
C ASN A 15 -14.82 11.18 -41.55
N VAL A 16 -13.60 11.71 -41.61
CA VAL A 16 -13.33 13.13 -41.76
C VAL A 16 -12.45 13.32 -42.99
N GLN A 17 -12.89 14.13 -43.95
CA GLN A 17 -12.16 14.42 -45.19
C GLN A 17 -11.92 15.92 -45.32
N GLY A 18 -10.65 16.33 -45.45
CA GLY A 18 -10.23 17.72 -45.62
C GLY A 18 -8.82 17.79 -46.21
N LYS A 19 -8.43 18.95 -46.77
CA LYS A 19 -7.07 19.15 -47.33
C LYS A 19 -5.98 19.12 -46.24
N GLU A 20 -6.34 19.52 -45.02
CA GLU A 20 -5.52 19.49 -43.82
C GLU A 20 -6.47 19.24 -42.65
N VAL A 21 -6.26 18.15 -41.90
CA VAL A 21 -7.13 17.74 -40.80
C VAL A 21 -6.31 17.78 -39.51
N THR A 22 -6.56 18.78 -38.67
CA THR A 22 -5.99 18.85 -37.33
C THR A 22 -7.00 18.29 -36.32
N PHE A 23 -6.72 17.12 -35.78
CA PHE A 23 -7.48 16.57 -34.66
C PHE A 23 -7.09 17.31 -33.38
N VAL A 24 -7.82 18.37 -33.04
CA VAL A 24 -7.65 19.03 -31.75
C VAL A 24 -8.60 18.39 -30.75
N GLN A 25 -8.10 17.39 -30.02
CA GLN A 25 -8.84 16.67 -28.98
C GLN A 25 -8.84 17.51 -27.68
N ASN A 26 -9.60 18.60 -27.71
CA ASN A 26 -9.52 19.71 -26.75
C ASN A 26 -9.92 19.41 -25.28
N ASN A 27 -10.12 18.16 -24.83
CA ASN A 27 -10.60 17.90 -23.46
C ASN A 27 -10.44 16.48 -22.90
N MET A 28 -9.57 15.62 -23.45
CA MET A 28 -9.24 14.36 -22.76
C MET A 28 -7.90 14.53 -22.06
N GLY A 29 -7.91 14.49 -20.72
CA GLY A 29 -6.68 14.33 -19.93
C GLY A 29 -5.94 13.05 -20.34
N LEU A 30 -4.77 12.82 -19.77
CA LEU A 30 -3.90 11.71 -20.18
C LEU A 30 -4.64 10.37 -20.15
N SER A 31 -4.51 9.59 -21.23
CA SER A 31 -4.95 8.20 -21.26
C SER A 31 -4.01 7.30 -20.45
N TYR A 32 -4.45 6.08 -20.13
CA TYR A 32 -3.61 5.10 -19.44
C TYR A 32 -2.32 4.76 -20.22
N SER A 33 -2.40 4.68 -21.56
CA SER A 33 -1.21 4.51 -22.40
C SER A 33 -0.28 5.72 -22.34
N ASP A 34 -0.83 6.95 -22.35
CA ASP A 34 0.00 8.16 -22.23
C ASP A 34 0.75 8.19 -20.89
N VAL A 35 0.07 7.85 -19.80
CA VAL A 35 0.68 7.79 -18.47
C VAL A 35 1.75 6.71 -18.42
N LYS A 36 1.49 5.54 -19.03
CA LYS A 36 2.47 4.45 -19.12
C LYS A 36 3.74 4.90 -19.85
N ASP A 37 3.58 5.49 -21.04
CA ASP A 37 4.69 5.96 -21.86
C ASP A 37 5.49 7.05 -21.13
N ILE A 38 4.81 8.02 -20.50
CA ILE A 38 5.46 9.08 -19.73
C ILE A 38 6.27 8.48 -18.56
N ALA A 39 5.68 7.62 -17.75
CA ALA A 39 6.35 7.03 -16.59
C ALA A 39 7.53 6.15 -17.02
N MET A 40 7.39 5.34 -18.07
CA MET A 40 8.50 4.54 -18.60
C MET A 40 9.62 5.40 -19.19
N ASN A 41 9.30 6.51 -19.85
CA ASN A 41 10.31 7.46 -20.34
C ASN A 41 11.06 8.13 -19.20
N VAL A 42 10.36 8.55 -18.14
CA VAL A 42 10.97 9.11 -16.92
C VAL A 42 11.88 8.05 -16.28
N PHE A 43 11.42 6.81 -16.14
CA PHE A 43 12.22 5.73 -15.59
C PHE A 43 13.50 5.49 -16.39
N LYS A 44 13.39 5.25 -17.71
CA LYS A 44 14.54 4.96 -18.59
C LYS A 44 15.54 6.12 -18.64
N SER A 45 15.07 7.36 -18.56
CA SER A 45 15.93 8.54 -18.63
C SER A 45 16.68 8.84 -17.33
N ASN A 46 16.24 8.29 -16.20
CA ASN A 46 16.78 8.64 -14.87
C ASN A 46 17.35 7.44 -14.09
N PHE A 47 17.02 6.21 -14.48
CA PHE A 47 17.55 5.01 -13.84
C PHE A 47 19.02 4.79 -14.22
N TYR A 48 19.79 4.18 -13.33
CA TYR A 48 21.21 3.93 -13.54
C TYR A 48 21.45 2.94 -14.68
N ASP A 49 22.48 3.20 -15.49
CA ASP A 49 23.06 2.17 -16.35
C ASP A 49 23.78 1.14 -15.46
N LEU A 50 23.20 -0.07 -15.39
CA LEU A 50 23.73 -1.20 -14.63
C LEU A 50 24.40 -2.24 -15.55
N GLY A 51 24.61 -1.89 -16.82
CA GLY A 51 25.13 -2.76 -17.88
C GLY A 51 24.03 -3.45 -18.69
N GLU A 52 24.31 -3.66 -19.97
CA GLU A 52 23.37 -4.16 -20.99
C GLU A 52 22.61 -5.44 -20.58
N LYS A 53 23.28 -6.37 -19.86
CA LYS A 53 22.66 -7.65 -19.46
C LYS A 53 21.59 -7.52 -18.37
N VAL A 54 21.54 -6.40 -17.65
CA VAL A 54 20.63 -6.17 -16.52
C VAL A 54 19.53 -5.19 -16.88
N GLU A 55 19.74 -4.39 -17.93
CA GLU A 55 18.82 -3.33 -18.34
C GLU A 55 17.43 -3.85 -18.70
N GLU A 56 17.34 -4.89 -19.54
CA GLU A 56 16.05 -5.49 -19.96
C GLU A 56 15.23 -5.96 -18.75
N LEU A 57 15.85 -6.68 -17.82
CA LEU A 57 15.21 -7.19 -16.61
C LEU A 57 14.73 -6.07 -15.68
N VAL A 58 15.48 -4.97 -15.58
CA VAL A 58 15.11 -3.80 -14.78
C VAL A 58 13.91 -3.09 -15.41
N GLN A 59 13.92 -2.92 -16.73
CA GLN A 59 12.82 -2.30 -17.46
C GLN A 59 11.55 -3.15 -17.37
N GLU A 60 11.65 -4.47 -17.54
CA GLU A 60 10.51 -5.40 -17.39
C GLU A 60 9.86 -5.27 -16.00
N ARG A 61 10.66 -5.23 -14.94
CA ARG A 61 10.14 -5.07 -13.57
C ARG A 61 9.50 -3.70 -13.33
N ALA A 62 10.12 -2.63 -13.84
CA ALA A 62 9.58 -1.29 -13.74
C ALA A 62 8.25 -1.14 -14.49
N GLU A 63 8.14 -1.78 -15.66
CA GLU A 63 6.93 -1.83 -16.45
C GLU A 63 5.85 -2.66 -15.75
N LYS A 64 6.20 -3.82 -15.20
CA LYS A 64 5.26 -4.66 -14.45
C LYS A 64 4.60 -3.89 -13.29
N LEU A 65 5.38 -3.21 -12.44
CA LEU A 65 4.81 -2.43 -11.34
C LEU A 65 3.86 -1.33 -11.83
N LEU A 66 4.22 -0.69 -12.94
CA LEU A 66 3.42 0.36 -13.54
C LEU A 66 2.10 -0.18 -14.10
N ASP A 67 2.15 -1.33 -14.78
CA ASP A 67 0.96 -2.01 -15.30
C ASP A 67 0.02 -2.43 -14.17
N ASP A 68 0.55 -3.09 -13.12
CA ASP A 68 -0.24 -3.50 -11.96
C ASP A 68 -0.89 -2.30 -11.24
N TYR A 69 -0.16 -1.19 -11.11
CA TYR A 69 -0.69 0.07 -10.57
C TYR A 69 -1.81 0.65 -11.44
N LEU A 70 -1.59 0.76 -12.75
CA LEU A 70 -2.54 1.37 -13.66
C LEU A 70 -3.81 0.53 -13.81
N ASP A 71 -3.69 -0.79 -13.89
CA ASP A 71 -4.83 -1.70 -13.93
C ASP A 71 -5.66 -1.60 -12.65
N LYS A 72 -5.02 -1.64 -11.48
CA LYS A 72 -5.73 -1.51 -10.20
C LYS A 72 -6.38 -0.13 -10.03
N LEU A 73 -5.73 0.94 -10.48
CA LEU A 73 -6.29 2.29 -10.47
C LEU A 73 -7.55 2.37 -11.36
N LYS A 74 -7.50 1.75 -12.54
CA LYS A 74 -8.62 1.67 -13.48
C LYS A 74 -9.79 0.89 -12.92
N GLU A 75 -9.54 -0.23 -12.27
CA GLU A 75 -10.56 -1.02 -11.57
C GLU A 75 -11.24 -0.21 -10.47
N LYS A 76 -10.47 0.62 -9.73
CA LYS A 76 -11.02 1.45 -8.66
C LYS A 76 -11.89 2.59 -9.19
N ASN A 77 -11.38 3.40 -10.12
CA ASN A 77 -12.16 4.35 -10.91
C ASN A 77 -11.29 4.95 -12.04
N PRO A 78 -11.68 4.80 -13.33
CA PRO A 78 -10.92 5.35 -14.44
C PRO A 78 -10.69 6.86 -14.40
N LYS A 79 -11.53 7.62 -13.68
CA LYS A 79 -11.39 9.08 -13.55
C LYS A 79 -10.15 9.50 -12.76
N TYR A 80 -9.59 8.62 -11.91
CA TYR A 80 -8.41 8.94 -11.13
C TYR A 80 -7.13 9.06 -11.98
N ILE A 81 -7.15 8.62 -13.24
CA ILE A 81 -6.01 8.78 -14.15
C ILE A 81 -5.57 10.24 -14.29
N LYS A 82 -6.53 11.18 -14.22
CA LYS A 82 -6.25 12.62 -14.26
C LYS A 82 -5.34 13.07 -13.12
N ASN A 83 -5.35 12.39 -11.98
CA ASN A 83 -4.52 12.78 -10.84
C ASN A 83 -3.03 12.53 -11.10
N THR A 84 -2.66 11.65 -12.04
CA THR A 84 -1.27 11.37 -12.45
C THR A 84 -0.60 12.52 -13.23
N GLU A 85 -1.35 13.58 -13.56
CA GLU A 85 -0.78 14.83 -14.06
C GLU A 85 0.05 15.57 -12.99
N ASP A 86 -0.14 15.24 -11.72
CA ASP A 86 0.57 15.85 -10.59
C ASP A 86 2.07 15.50 -10.57
N PRO A 87 2.98 16.49 -10.44
CA PRO A 87 4.43 16.25 -10.43
C PRO A 87 4.92 15.39 -9.27
N ASP A 88 4.34 15.57 -8.08
CA ASP A 88 4.72 14.81 -6.88
C ASP A 88 4.29 13.34 -7.03
N LEU A 89 3.08 13.10 -7.57
CA LEU A 89 2.63 11.75 -7.89
C LEU A 89 3.53 11.06 -8.93
N ARG A 90 3.94 11.78 -9.98
CA ARG A 90 4.88 11.22 -10.98
C ARG A 90 6.23 10.88 -10.38
N TYR A 91 6.71 11.70 -9.45
CA TYR A 91 7.96 11.43 -8.73
C TYR A 91 7.85 10.15 -7.89
N VAL A 92 6.77 9.97 -7.13
CA VAL A 92 6.62 8.75 -6.31
C VAL A 92 6.36 7.50 -7.14
N ILE A 93 5.73 7.60 -8.33
CA ILE A 93 5.65 6.49 -9.30
C ILE A 93 7.06 6.06 -9.71
N TYR A 94 7.91 7.02 -10.10
CA TYR A 94 9.30 6.74 -10.47
C TYR A 94 10.08 6.08 -9.31
N GLU A 95 9.95 6.59 -8.09
CA GLU A 95 10.60 6.01 -6.91
C GLU A 95 10.13 4.57 -6.65
N ALA A 96 8.83 4.30 -6.78
CA ALA A 96 8.29 2.95 -6.63
C ALA A 96 8.85 1.98 -7.69
N GLN A 97 8.87 2.38 -8.97
CA GLN A 97 9.47 1.60 -10.05
C GLN A 97 10.94 1.29 -9.76
N LYS A 98 11.73 2.30 -9.38
CA LYS A 98 13.15 2.16 -9.02
C LYS A 98 13.36 1.14 -7.90
N ASN A 99 12.52 1.18 -6.87
CA ASN A 99 12.64 0.29 -5.73
C ASN A 99 12.29 -1.17 -6.06
N TYR A 100 11.21 -1.39 -6.80
CA TYR A 100 10.82 -2.75 -7.20
C TYR A 100 11.80 -3.36 -8.21
N ALA A 101 12.20 -2.58 -9.23
CA ALA A 101 13.11 -3.05 -10.27
C ALA A 101 14.43 -3.61 -9.69
N ARG A 102 14.93 -2.99 -8.62
CA ARG A 102 16.16 -3.40 -7.91
C ARG A 102 15.99 -4.67 -7.08
N ARG A 103 14.84 -4.89 -6.43
CA ARG A 103 14.68 -5.94 -5.40
C ARG A 103 13.88 -7.17 -5.86
N ASN A 104 12.96 -7.01 -6.81
CA ASN A 104 12.03 -8.05 -7.26
C ASN A 104 11.27 -8.77 -6.12
N ASP A 105 10.88 -8.03 -5.09
CA ASP A 105 10.10 -8.56 -3.98
C ASP A 105 8.61 -8.36 -4.27
N ILE A 106 7.91 -9.46 -4.54
CA ILE A 106 6.49 -9.47 -4.94
C ILE A 106 5.58 -8.95 -3.82
N ASN A 107 5.92 -9.19 -2.55
CA ASN A 107 5.10 -8.68 -1.45
C ASN A 107 5.22 -7.16 -1.36
N ILE A 108 6.44 -6.65 -1.50
CA ILE A 108 6.72 -5.21 -1.52
C ILE A 108 6.07 -4.54 -2.74
N GLU A 109 6.10 -5.17 -3.91
CA GLU A 109 5.42 -4.67 -5.11
C GLU A 109 3.93 -4.46 -4.89
N LYS A 110 3.21 -5.46 -4.39
CA LYS A 110 1.78 -5.35 -4.08
C LYS A 110 1.48 -4.20 -3.11
N LEU A 111 2.33 -4.03 -2.08
CA LEU A 111 2.20 -2.92 -1.12
C LEU A 111 2.46 -1.56 -1.77
N LEU A 112 3.47 -1.45 -2.63
CA LEU A 112 3.75 -0.22 -3.38
C LEU A 112 2.60 0.13 -4.32
N VAL A 113 2.09 -0.84 -5.08
CA VAL A 113 0.93 -0.68 -5.97
C VAL A 113 -0.30 -0.19 -5.19
N ASP A 114 -0.63 -0.85 -4.08
CA ASP A 114 -1.80 -0.47 -3.28
C ASP A 114 -1.63 0.93 -2.68
N THR A 115 -0.43 1.27 -2.20
CA THR A 115 -0.14 2.60 -1.67
C THR A 115 -0.18 3.67 -2.77
N LEU A 116 0.31 3.39 -3.98
CA LEU A 116 0.24 4.30 -5.13
C LEU A 116 -1.21 4.56 -5.53
N VAL A 117 -2.06 3.53 -5.56
CA VAL A 117 -3.50 3.68 -5.84
C VAL A 117 -4.14 4.61 -4.83
N GLU A 118 -3.92 4.39 -3.53
CA GLU A 118 -4.46 5.27 -2.48
C GLU A 118 -3.92 6.69 -2.59
N ARG A 119 -2.59 6.86 -2.78
CA ARG A 119 -1.98 8.18 -2.97
C ARG A 119 -2.54 8.92 -4.18
N THR A 120 -2.91 8.20 -5.25
CA THR A 120 -3.52 8.78 -6.44
C THR A 120 -4.96 9.25 -6.17
N ILE A 121 -5.68 8.57 -5.27
CA ILE A 121 -7.07 8.88 -4.92
C ILE A 121 -7.14 10.09 -4.00
N TYR A 122 -6.32 10.12 -2.96
CA TYR A 122 -6.25 11.24 -2.02
C TYR A 122 -5.51 12.41 -2.66
N LYS A 123 -6.27 13.44 -3.07
CA LYS A 123 -5.75 14.67 -3.68
C LYS A 123 -6.25 15.90 -2.92
N GLY A 124 -5.33 16.79 -2.54
CA GLY A 124 -5.66 18.04 -1.84
C GLY A 124 -5.79 17.92 -0.32
N ASP A 125 -5.37 16.79 0.26
CA ASP A 125 -5.25 16.56 1.70
C ASP A 125 -3.76 16.44 2.06
N SER A 126 -3.16 17.57 2.45
CA SER A 126 -1.70 17.67 2.52
C SER A 126 -1.07 16.67 3.46
N ILE A 127 -1.71 16.28 4.58
CA ILE A 127 -1.10 15.34 5.50
C ILE A 127 -1.16 13.91 4.99
N LYS A 128 -2.28 13.48 4.40
CA LYS A 128 -2.41 12.11 3.85
C LYS A 128 -1.49 11.92 2.65
N GLU A 129 -1.39 12.92 1.79
CA GLU A 129 -0.47 12.92 0.66
C GLU A 129 0.98 12.74 1.15
N LEU A 130 1.41 13.52 2.14
CA LEU A 130 2.75 13.41 2.73
C LEU A 130 2.99 12.05 3.40
N VAL A 131 2.00 11.54 4.16
CA VAL A 131 2.12 10.26 4.86
C VAL A 131 2.21 9.09 3.87
N LEU A 132 1.42 9.10 2.79
CA LEU A 132 1.47 8.07 1.76
C LEU A 132 2.75 8.16 0.91
N ASN A 133 3.24 9.37 0.62
CA ASN A 133 4.56 9.55 -0.01
C ASN A 133 5.68 8.97 0.86
N GLU A 134 5.67 9.27 2.16
CA GLU A 134 6.68 8.72 3.07
C GLU A 134 6.53 7.20 3.19
N ALA A 135 5.31 6.68 3.23
CA ALA A 135 5.07 5.24 3.22
C ALA A 135 5.67 4.57 1.97
N LEU A 136 5.49 5.14 0.77
CA LEU A 136 6.12 4.65 -0.47
C LEU A 136 7.66 4.66 -0.40
N SER A 137 8.24 5.66 0.28
CA SER A 137 9.68 5.77 0.56
C SER A 137 10.19 4.68 1.51
N ILE A 138 9.37 4.31 2.50
CA ILE A 138 9.77 3.43 3.61
C ILE A 138 9.48 1.96 3.35
N ILE A 139 8.38 1.63 2.67
CA ILE A 139 8.01 0.23 2.33
C ILE A 139 9.21 -0.56 1.77
N PRO A 140 10.00 -0.04 0.80
CA PRO A 140 11.17 -0.74 0.25
C PRO A 140 12.33 -0.93 1.23
N LYS A 141 12.28 -0.34 2.43
CA LYS A 141 13.31 -0.46 3.49
C LYS A 141 12.91 -1.47 4.57
N LEU A 142 11.72 -2.06 4.46
CA LEU A 142 11.17 -3.00 5.42
C LEU A 142 11.19 -4.44 4.86
N THR A 143 11.13 -5.40 5.79
CA THR A 143 10.85 -6.81 5.49
C THR A 143 9.35 -7.09 5.61
N SER A 144 8.84 -8.14 4.95
CA SER A 144 7.43 -8.53 5.12
C SER A 144 7.06 -8.80 6.58
N LYS A 145 7.99 -9.35 7.38
CA LYS A 145 7.79 -9.54 8.83
C LYS A 145 7.60 -8.22 9.57
N GLN A 146 8.42 -7.22 9.29
CA GLN A 146 8.28 -5.87 9.87
C GLN A 146 6.92 -5.26 9.54
N ILE A 147 6.47 -5.39 8.29
CA ILE A 147 5.18 -4.88 7.84
C ILE A 147 4.01 -5.60 8.54
N ASP A 148 4.13 -6.91 8.74
CA ASP A 148 3.15 -7.70 9.50
C ASP A 148 3.12 -7.32 10.98
N ILE A 149 4.27 -7.00 11.57
CA ILE A 149 4.33 -6.44 12.93
C ILE A 149 3.63 -5.09 13.03
N LEU A 150 3.86 -4.17 12.08
CA LEU A 150 3.13 -2.90 12.05
C LEU A 150 1.61 -3.14 11.97
N SER A 151 1.20 -4.09 11.13
CA SER A 151 -0.20 -4.49 10.96
C SER A 151 -0.82 -5.08 12.23
N LEU A 152 -0.05 -5.88 12.97
CA LEU A 152 -0.50 -6.46 14.23
C LEU A 152 -0.63 -5.39 15.32
N ILE A 153 0.38 -4.50 15.46
CA ILE A 153 0.30 -3.36 16.38
C ILE A 153 -0.91 -2.49 16.04
N PHE A 154 -1.14 -2.22 14.75
CA PHE A 154 -2.28 -1.44 14.28
C PHE A 154 -3.60 -2.08 14.71
N PHE A 155 -3.78 -3.35 14.38
CA PHE A 155 -5.01 -4.08 14.69
C PHE A 155 -5.25 -4.19 16.20
N VAL A 156 -4.21 -4.42 17.00
CA VAL A 156 -4.32 -4.56 18.46
C VAL A 156 -4.59 -3.22 19.14
N LYS A 157 -3.87 -2.14 18.80
CA LYS A 157 -4.00 -0.86 19.53
C LYS A 157 -5.08 0.08 18.99
N TYR A 158 -5.30 0.09 17.67
CA TYR A 158 -6.02 1.19 17.01
C TYR A 158 -7.36 0.77 16.41
N VAL A 159 -7.52 -0.49 16.00
CA VAL A 159 -8.81 -1.00 15.54
C VAL A 159 -9.73 -1.22 16.74
N ARG A 160 -10.86 -0.52 16.77
CA ARG A 160 -11.90 -0.65 17.79
C ARG A 160 -13.23 -0.95 17.11
N GLY A 161 -14.09 -1.66 17.82
CA GLY A 161 -15.39 -2.06 17.31
C GLY A 161 -15.88 -3.32 18.00
N ASN A 162 -17.15 -3.66 17.79
CA ASN A 162 -17.75 -4.88 18.32
C ASN A 162 -17.62 -6.01 17.28
N LEU A 163 -16.42 -6.59 17.16
CA LEU A 163 -16.11 -7.63 16.19
C LEU A 163 -16.34 -9.03 16.80
N PRO A 164 -16.86 -10.00 16.03
CA PRO A 164 -16.96 -11.38 16.50
C PRO A 164 -15.58 -11.93 16.91
N THR A 165 -15.50 -12.61 18.06
CA THR A 165 -14.23 -13.17 18.58
C THR A 165 -13.53 -14.06 17.53
N ALA A 166 -14.28 -14.89 16.80
CA ALA A 166 -13.72 -15.73 15.74
C ALA A 166 -13.09 -14.93 14.58
N PHE A 167 -13.67 -13.77 14.25
CA PHE A 167 -13.14 -12.88 13.22
C PHE A 167 -11.83 -12.22 13.66
N ILE A 168 -11.77 -11.76 14.92
CA ILE A 168 -10.55 -11.23 15.54
C ILE A 168 -9.42 -12.27 15.48
N VAL A 169 -9.70 -13.50 15.94
CA VAL A 169 -8.73 -14.61 15.92
C VAL A 169 -8.22 -14.86 14.49
N ASN A 170 -9.13 -14.93 13.51
CA ASN A 170 -8.76 -15.19 12.11
C ASN A 170 -7.89 -14.06 11.53
N ILE A 171 -8.24 -12.79 11.77
CA ILE A 171 -7.42 -11.66 11.29
C ILE A 171 -6.03 -11.71 11.93
N MET A 172 -5.96 -11.82 13.25
CA MET A 172 -4.69 -11.77 13.97
C MET A 172 -3.78 -12.95 13.59
N ASP A 173 -4.35 -14.14 13.35
CA ASP A 173 -3.62 -15.31 12.87
C ASP A 173 -3.08 -15.12 11.45
N ARG A 174 -3.89 -14.57 10.54
CA ARG A 174 -3.46 -14.29 9.15
C ARG A 174 -2.40 -13.21 9.07
N ILE A 175 -2.50 -12.15 9.90
CA ILE A 175 -1.48 -11.10 9.97
C ILE A 175 -0.19 -11.67 10.57
N ARG A 176 -0.30 -12.42 11.67
CA ARG A 176 0.86 -13.04 12.32
C ARG A 176 1.60 -13.99 11.38
N GLY A 177 0.88 -14.79 10.59
CA GLY A 177 1.50 -15.84 9.78
C GLY A 177 2.46 -16.71 10.59
N ASN A 178 3.66 -16.94 10.05
CA ASN A 178 4.72 -17.74 10.68
C ASN A 178 5.75 -16.89 11.46
N ILE A 179 5.37 -15.70 11.93
CA ILE A 179 6.30 -14.86 12.68
C ILE A 179 6.66 -15.55 14.00
N ASN A 180 7.94 -15.90 14.12
CA ASN A 180 8.56 -16.28 15.37
C ASN A 180 9.33 -15.06 15.88
N ILE A 181 8.75 -14.28 16.79
CA ILE A 181 9.45 -13.12 17.35
C ILE A 181 10.36 -13.61 18.47
N ASP A 182 11.53 -14.08 18.06
CA ASP A 182 12.75 -14.02 18.86
C ASP A 182 13.66 -12.95 18.23
N GLU A 183 13.09 -11.76 18.04
CA GLU A 183 13.73 -10.71 17.25
C GLU A 183 14.40 -9.73 18.20
N ARG A 184 15.71 -9.99 18.37
CA ARG A 184 16.73 -9.12 18.96
C ARG A 184 16.44 -7.64 18.71
N ASP A 185 16.78 -6.78 19.68
CA ASP A 185 16.48 -5.34 19.72
C ASP A 185 16.63 -4.59 18.38
N ASN A 186 17.58 -4.99 17.53
CA ASN A 186 17.81 -4.42 16.20
C ASN A 186 16.57 -4.39 15.30
N PHE A 187 15.66 -5.36 15.44
CA PHE A 187 14.42 -5.40 14.65
C PHE A 187 13.54 -4.18 14.92
N TYR A 188 13.32 -3.88 16.20
CA TYR A 188 12.51 -2.75 16.65
C TYR A 188 13.24 -1.43 16.47
N GLN A 189 14.57 -1.42 16.65
CA GLN A 189 15.39 -0.25 16.35
C GLN A 189 15.30 0.13 14.87
N HIS A 190 15.26 -0.84 13.95
CA HIS A 190 15.07 -0.53 12.52
C HIS A 190 13.68 0.03 12.21
N LEU A 191 12.64 -0.48 12.86
CA LEU A 191 11.28 0.09 12.76
C LEU A 191 11.22 1.53 13.30
N GLN A 192 12.00 1.84 14.35
CA GLN A 192 12.11 3.19 14.88
C GLN A 192 12.95 4.10 13.97
N TYR A 193 14.06 3.60 13.43
CA TYR A 193 14.91 4.30 12.45
C TYR A 193 14.12 4.68 11.19
N THR A 194 13.29 3.76 10.69
CA THR A 194 12.38 4.00 9.55
C THR A 194 11.15 4.81 9.94
N SER A 195 11.10 5.37 11.15
CA SER A 195 10.02 6.20 11.67
C SER A 195 8.64 5.55 11.58
N CYS A 196 8.55 4.21 11.60
CA CYS A 196 7.29 3.48 11.59
C CYS A 196 6.71 3.33 13.00
N ILE A 197 7.57 3.26 14.01
CA ILE A 197 7.18 3.14 15.42
C ILE A 197 7.90 4.15 16.31
N SER A 198 7.29 4.47 17.44
CA SER A 198 7.95 5.04 18.61
C SER A 198 7.91 4.03 19.76
N ILE A 199 9.02 3.86 20.47
CA ILE A 199 9.11 2.99 21.65
C ILE A 199 9.11 3.91 22.87
N SER A 200 8.17 3.68 23.77
CA SER A 200 8.05 4.45 25.02
C SER A 200 8.45 3.62 26.23
N ILE A 201 8.70 4.27 27.36
CA ILE A 201 8.95 3.58 28.64
C ILE A 201 7.69 2.86 29.13
N GLY A 202 6.49 3.37 28.78
CA GLY A 202 5.22 2.77 29.16
C GLY A 202 4.97 1.45 28.46
N GLN A 203 4.30 0.53 29.16
CA GLN A 203 3.86 -0.75 28.63
C GLN A 203 2.33 -0.79 28.55
N VAL A 204 1.79 -1.39 27.49
CA VAL A 204 0.36 -1.69 27.37
C VAL A 204 0.17 -3.20 27.39
N ASP A 205 -0.53 -3.70 28.41
CA ASP A 205 -0.88 -5.11 28.56
C ASP A 205 -1.84 -5.58 27.45
N PHE A 206 -1.61 -6.76 26.90
CA PHE A 206 -2.41 -7.27 25.79
C PHE A 206 -3.91 -7.37 26.13
N TYR A 207 -4.28 -7.88 27.31
CA TYR A 207 -5.69 -8.02 27.69
C TYR A 207 -6.39 -6.65 27.72
N SER A 208 -5.72 -5.63 28.25
CA SER A 208 -6.26 -4.27 28.29
C SER A 208 -6.57 -3.71 26.89
N THR A 209 -5.78 -4.06 25.87
CA THR A 209 -6.03 -3.63 24.49
C THR A 209 -7.24 -4.32 23.85
N MET A 210 -7.53 -5.56 24.27
CA MET A 210 -8.57 -6.40 23.70
C MET A 210 -9.97 -6.11 24.27
N ILE A 211 -10.04 -5.47 25.44
CA ILE A 211 -11.33 -5.05 26.04
C ILE A 211 -12.10 -4.17 25.04
N GLY A 212 -13.36 -4.52 24.85
CA GLY A 212 -14.29 -3.83 23.95
C GLY A 212 -14.08 -4.11 22.46
N LYS A 213 -13.13 -4.98 22.06
CA LYS A 213 -13.01 -5.42 20.65
C LYS A 213 -14.06 -6.44 20.23
N SER A 214 -14.62 -7.17 21.20
CA SER A 214 -15.72 -8.12 21.03
C SER A 214 -16.73 -7.89 22.15
N ALA A 215 -18.01 -8.17 21.88
CA ALA A 215 -19.08 -8.10 22.87
C ALA A 215 -18.81 -8.99 24.10
N GLU A 216 -18.02 -10.05 23.93
CA GLU A 216 -17.64 -10.98 24.98
C GLU A 216 -16.47 -10.47 25.85
N MET A 217 -15.66 -9.54 25.33
CA MET A 217 -14.46 -8.99 25.99
C MET A 217 -14.82 -7.72 26.77
N THR A 218 -15.72 -7.84 27.74
CA THR A 218 -16.28 -6.70 28.51
C THR A 218 -15.34 -6.14 29.56
N ASP A 219 -14.50 -6.99 30.15
CA ASP A 219 -13.58 -6.66 31.22
C ASP A 219 -12.33 -7.55 31.16
N VAL A 220 -11.37 -7.29 32.05
CA VAL A 220 -10.09 -8.03 32.10
C VAL A 220 -10.30 -9.52 32.35
N SER A 221 -11.23 -9.91 33.23
CA SER A 221 -11.45 -11.30 33.61
C SER A 221 -12.02 -12.11 32.45
N LYS A 222 -13.06 -11.58 31.79
CA LYS A 222 -13.65 -12.19 30.60
C LYS A 222 -12.68 -12.24 29.42
N THR A 223 -11.91 -11.18 29.23
CA THR A 223 -10.90 -11.12 28.17
C THR A 223 -9.79 -12.16 28.39
N LYS A 224 -9.34 -12.33 29.65
CA LYS A 224 -8.37 -13.39 30.01
C LYS A 224 -8.90 -14.77 29.71
N GLU A 225 -10.13 -15.07 30.15
CA GLU A 225 -10.80 -16.35 29.88
C GLU A 225 -10.81 -16.68 28.37
N ILE A 226 -11.15 -15.71 27.51
CA ILE A 226 -11.22 -15.91 26.06
C ILE A 226 -9.83 -16.07 25.42
N VAL A 227 -8.89 -15.20 25.79
CA VAL A 227 -7.54 -15.18 25.20
C VAL A 227 -6.76 -16.43 25.62
N ASP A 228 -6.84 -16.84 26.88
CA ASP A 228 -6.06 -17.97 27.42
C ASP A 228 -6.61 -19.32 26.94
N ASN A 229 -7.93 -19.43 26.72
CA ASN A 229 -8.55 -20.63 26.14
C ASN A 229 -8.41 -20.74 24.62
N ASN A 230 -7.86 -19.71 23.95
CA ASN A 230 -7.60 -19.73 22.51
C ASN A 230 -6.09 -19.75 22.23
N SER A 231 -5.58 -20.88 21.73
CA SER A 231 -4.12 -21.06 21.52
C SER A 231 -3.49 -20.01 20.61
N LYS A 232 -4.21 -19.50 19.60
CA LYS A 232 -3.72 -18.46 18.68
C LYS A 232 -3.60 -17.10 19.39
N LEU A 233 -4.64 -16.71 20.14
CA LEU A 233 -4.60 -15.47 20.91
C LEU A 233 -3.57 -15.54 22.04
N SER A 234 -3.51 -16.65 22.77
CA SER A 234 -2.52 -16.88 23.82
C SER A 234 -1.09 -16.78 23.28
N SER A 235 -0.82 -17.34 22.09
CA SER A 235 0.48 -17.20 21.43
C SER A 235 0.81 -15.75 21.09
N ILE A 236 -0.15 -14.99 20.55
CA ILE A 236 0.04 -13.56 20.23
C ILE A 236 0.22 -12.73 21.50
N ARG A 237 -0.53 -13.04 22.56
CA ARG A 237 -0.40 -12.38 23.87
C ARG A 237 0.99 -12.56 24.43
N SER A 238 1.49 -13.81 24.45
CA SER A 238 2.86 -14.10 24.89
C SER A 238 3.89 -13.35 24.06
N MET A 239 3.70 -13.27 22.75
CA MET A 239 4.57 -12.53 21.85
C MET A 239 4.54 -11.00 22.12
N TRP A 240 3.36 -10.46 22.43
CA TRP A 240 3.16 -9.06 22.74
C TRP A 240 3.83 -8.65 24.05
N ASP A 241 3.56 -9.40 25.12
CA ASP A 241 3.98 -9.04 26.48
C ASP A 241 5.49 -9.23 26.70
N ASN A 242 6.12 -10.17 25.98
CA ASN A 242 7.53 -10.50 26.12
C ASN A 242 8.45 -9.80 25.10
N SER A 243 7.95 -8.80 24.37
CA SER A 243 8.73 -8.09 23.36
C SER A 243 8.48 -6.58 23.39
N GLN A 244 9.21 -5.81 22.57
CA GLN A 244 9.03 -4.36 22.47
C GLN A 244 7.66 -3.93 21.91
N LEU A 245 6.82 -4.86 21.45
CA LEU A 245 5.47 -4.56 20.95
C LEU A 245 4.60 -3.87 21.99
N CYS A 246 4.67 -4.32 23.24
CA CYS A 246 3.88 -3.73 24.33
C CYS A 246 4.28 -2.26 24.62
N HIS A 247 5.50 -1.86 24.25
CA HIS A 247 6.04 -0.50 24.37
C HIS A 247 5.87 0.36 23.11
N ALA A 248 5.59 -0.25 21.95
CA ALA A 248 5.61 0.40 20.65
C ALA A 248 4.27 1.06 20.29
N SER A 249 4.30 2.29 19.80
CA SER A 249 3.17 2.98 19.16
C SER A 249 3.49 3.24 17.70
N LEU A 250 2.47 3.23 16.83
CA LEU A 250 2.65 3.55 15.41
C LEU A 250 2.68 5.07 15.19
N THR A 251 3.54 5.49 14.27
CA THR A 251 3.45 6.82 13.65
C THR A 251 2.36 6.82 12.57
N SER A 252 2.02 7.98 12.01
CA SER A 252 1.08 8.05 10.86
C SER A 252 1.56 7.22 9.66
N VAL A 253 2.87 7.22 9.40
CA VAL A 253 3.50 6.40 8.35
C VAL A 253 3.37 4.91 8.67
N GLY A 254 3.65 4.51 9.91
CA GLY A 254 3.47 3.12 10.37
C GLY A 254 2.02 2.64 10.26
N MET A 255 1.06 3.52 10.58
CA MET A 255 -0.38 3.23 10.40
C MET A 255 -0.74 3.09 8.93
N ALA A 256 -0.27 3.98 8.06
CA ALA A 256 -0.55 3.89 6.62
C ALA A 256 -0.05 2.55 6.05
N ILE A 257 1.20 2.18 6.33
CA ILE A 257 1.77 0.89 5.88
C ILE A 257 0.98 -0.31 6.42
N ALA A 258 0.57 -0.25 7.70
CA ALA A 258 -0.25 -1.29 8.32
C ALA A 258 -1.63 -1.42 7.66
N ILE A 259 -2.31 -0.30 7.41
CA ILE A 259 -3.62 -0.25 6.75
C ILE A 259 -3.52 -0.84 5.34
N VAL A 260 -2.53 -0.41 4.55
CA VAL A 260 -2.28 -0.96 3.20
C VAL A 260 -2.12 -2.48 3.31
N ASN A 261 -1.20 -2.98 4.15
CA ASN A 261 -0.93 -4.42 4.23
C ASN A 261 -2.17 -5.22 4.64
N ILE A 262 -2.96 -4.72 5.60
CA ILE A 262 -4.21 -5.37 6.01
C ILE A 262 -5.18 -5.43 4.82
N ASN A 263 -5.34 -4.34 4.08
CA ASN A 263 -6.20 -4.29 2.91
C ASN A 263 -5.70 -5.23 1.80
N THR A 264 -4.41 -5.22 1.50
CA THR A 264 -3.79 -6.10 0.49
C THR A 264 -3.94 -7.59 0.84
N LYS A 265 -3.73 -7.97 2.11
CA LYS A 265 -3.77 -9.38 2.53
C LYS A 265 -5.18 -9.90 2.79
N LEU A 266 -6.06 -9.06 3.31
CA LEU A 266 -7.35 -9.49 3.88
C LEU A 266 -8.57 -8.90 3.18
N GLY A 267 -8.40 -7.89 2.32
CA GLY A 267 -9.51 -7.26 1.59
C GLY A 267 -10.51 -6.55 2.49
N LEU A 268 -10.10 -6.07 3.67
CA LEU A 268 -11.01 -5.47 4.65
C LEU A 268 -11.50 -4.06 4.28
N GLY A 269 -10.82 -3.37 3.36
CA GLY A 269 -11.21 -2.02 2.92
C GLY A 269 -11.18 -0.98 4.03
N LEU A 270 -10.21 -1.08 4.95
CA LEU A 270 -10.00 -0.11 6.02
C LEU A 270 -9.73 1.28 5.44
N ASP A 271 -10.48 2.26 5.93
CA ASP A 271 -10.42 3.66 5.48
C ASP A 271 -9.32 4.43 6.23
N TYR A 272 -8.46 5.12 5.49
CA TYR A 272 -7.38 5.93 6.04
C TYR A 272 -7.91 7.11 6.85
N ASP A 273 -9.09 7.65 6.49
CA ASP A 273 -9.70 8.82 7.12
C ASP A 273 -10.03 8.62 8.61
N ILE A 274 -10.13 7.36 9.04
CA ILE A 274 -10.41 7.02 10.44
C ILE A 274 -9.20 7.33 11.33
N TRP A 275 -7.98 7.07 10.85
CA TRP A 275 -6.76 7.08 11.66
C TRP A 275 -5.72 8.12 11.24
N ILE A 276 -5.76 8.59 9.99
CA ILE A 276 -4.85 9.62 9.46
C ILE A 276 -5.66 10.89 9.26
N LYS A 277 -5.46 11.87 10.14
CA LYS A 277 -6.19 13.14 10.19
C LYS A 277 -5.25 14.33 10.08
#